data_AF-A0A9X3J6N7-F1
#
_entry.id   AF-A0A9X3J6N7-F1
#
_cell.length_a   1.000
_cell.length_b   1.000
_cell.length_c   1.000
_cell.angle_alpha   90.00
_cell.angle_beta   90.00
_cell.angle_gamma   90.00
#
_symmetry.space_group_name_H-M   'P 1'
#
loop_
_entity.id
_entity.type
_entity.pdbx_description
1 polymer ?
#
loop_
_entity_poly.entity_id
_entity_poly.type
_entity_poly.pdbx_seq_one_letter_code
_entity_poly.pdbx_strand_id
1 'polypeptide(L)'
;MKNILKIACVILIFCCVACSIFEDDESFDYSDIDYLFGVEESGRLKKELHYSGTEDETVNTDIEFIYINDKLIKKVYTDHRWNEPFILQKDTFLYADGKLIQMLHYFRRGEVSSPLIVSEIYTYSYPGENTMIEVVREETGELDDSVKYIYSGDLLIEERHNNHLGEWGSKYEYNADGKLYKSSDLDGRNLTINYFDENGLLKSSASIDNDGINVLIAISYERETKGDRLVLRKYIKDIRVNTVEPILRGQKTFENGKLVEQVIYHSSFISDQCYRYKYY
;
A
#
# COMPACT_ATOMS: atom_id res chain seq x y z
N MET A 1 -51.79 -27.59 30.26
CA MET A 1 -51.25 -26.23 30.01
C MET A 1 -49.82 -26.38 29.56
N LYS A 2 -49.55 -25.99 28.32
CA LYS A 2 -48.32 -26.23 27.57
C LYS A 2 -47.32 -25.08 27.77
N ASN A 3 -46.06 -25.44 27.92
CA ASN A 3 -44.83 -24.77 27.45
C ASN A 3 -44.67 -23.26 27.71
N ILE A 4 -44.02 -22.93 28.83
CA ILE A 4 -43.16 -21.73 28.93
C ILE A 4 -41.83 -22.19 29.55
N LEU A 5 -41.03 -22.89 28.74
CA LEU A 5 -39.61 -23.12 29.02
C LEU A 5 -38.96 -23.49 27.69
N LYS A 6 -38.15 -22.56 27.16
CA LYS A 6 -37.31 -22.57 25.93
C LYS A 6 -37.61 -21.34 25.08
N ILE A 7 -36.94 -20.24 25.43
CA ILE A 7 -36.29 -19.23 24.56
C ILE A 7 -35.51 -18.37 25.55
N ALA A 8 -34.31 -18.84 25.91
CA ALA A 8 -33.32 -18.10 26.68
C ALA A 8 -31.91 -18.21 26.03
N CYS A 9 -31.87 -18.61 24.77
CA CYS A 9 -30.69 -18.56 23.93
C CYS A 9 -31.11 -17.91 22.63
N VAL A 10 -30.23 -17.09 22.05
CA VAL A 10 -30.42 -16.27 20.85
C VAL A 10 -31.10 -14.92 21.15
N ILE A 11 -30.33 -13.98 21.69
CA ILE A 11 -30.23 -12.54 21.34
C ILE A 11 -29.22 -11.97 22.34
N LEU A 12 -27.94 -12.28 22.15
CA LEU A 12 -26.79 -11.63 22.81
C LEU A 12 -25.47 -11.98 22.13
N ILE A 13 -25.49 -12.08 20.80
CA ILE A 13 -24.30 -12.19 19.94
C ILE A 13 -24.61 -11.39 18.67
N PHE A 14 -24.60 -10.06 18.75
CA PHE A 14 -24.53 -9.22 17.54
C PHE A 14 -24.02 -7.78 17.80
N CYS A 15 -23.29 -7.55 18.90
CA CYS A 15 -22.68 -6.25 19.23
C CYS A 15 -21.15 -6.31 19.43
N CYS A 16 -20.46 -7.37 18.99
CA CYS A 16 -19.00 -7.50 19.18
C CYS A 16 -18.23 -7.89 17.90
N VAL A 17 -18.65 -7.43 16.71
CA VAL A 17 -17.86 -7.62 15.46
C VAL A 17 -17.52 -6.30 14.77
N ALA A 18 -17.64 -5.17 15.48
CA ALA A 18 -17.17 -3.86 15.01
C ALA A 18 -16.05 -3.25 15.88
N CYS A 19 -15.55 -4.01 16.86
CA CYS A 19 -14.39 -3.66 17.69
C CYS A 19 -13.44 -4.85 17.76
N SER A 20 -12.72 -5.08 16.67
CA SER A 20 -11.39 -5.65 16.67
C SER A 20 -10.62 -4.72 15.73
N ILE A 21 -10.10 -3.59 16.22
CA ILE A 21 -8.81 -3.58 16.94
C ILE A 21 -7.86 -4.49 16.15
N PHE A 22 -7.21 -3.89 15.15
CA PHE A 22 -5.89 -4.32 14.70
C PHE A 22 -4.95 -4.16 15.90
N GLU A 23 -5.06 -5.07 16.87
CA GLU A 23 -4.06 -5.30 17.91
C GLU A 23 -3.19 -6.42 17.36
N ASP A 24 -1.90 -6.12 17.22
CA ASP A 24 -0.82 -7.07 17.03
C ASP A 24 -1.04 -8.13 15.95
N ASP A 25 -1.05 -7.71 14.69
CA ASP A 25 -0.16 -8.41 13.78
C ASP A 25 1.11 -7.56 13.75
N GLU A 26 2.26 -8.21 13.91
CA GLU A 26 3.52 -7.70 13.37
C GLU A 26 3.27 -7.47 11.88
N SER A 27 2.68 -6.33 11.53
CA SER A 27 2.65 -5.84 10.18
C SER A 27 4.10 -5.53 9.91
N PHE A 28 4.84 -6.55 9.46
CA PHE A 28 6.10 -6.35 8.80
C PHE A 28 5.86 -5.20 7.85
N ASP A 29 6.54 -4.11 8.11
CA ASP A 29 6.59 -3.01 7.17
C ASP A 29 7.27 -3.58 5.93
N TYR A 30 6.45 -4.19 5.07
CA TYR A 30 6.75 -4.40 3.69
C TYR A 30 6.53 -3.06 3.01
N SER A 31 7.20 -2.00 3.49
CA SER A 31 7.59 -0.88 2.65
C SER A 31 8.42 -1.53 1.56
N ASP A 32 7.70 -2.06 0.57
CA ASP A 32 8.20 -2.73 -0.60
C ASP A 32 8.98 -1.64 -1.26
N ILE A 33 10.27 -1.59 -0.96
CA ILE A 33 11.24 -0.84 -1.73
C ILE A 33 10.91 -1.25 -3.13
N ASP A 34 10.34 -0.29 -3.85
CA ASP A 34 9.64 -0.63 -5.05
C ASP A 34 10.69 -1.22 -5.98
N TYR A 35 10.63 -2.53 -6.18
CA TYR A 35 11.62 -3.25 -6.99
C TYR A 35 11.43 -2.93 -8.48
N LEU A 36 10.66 -1.87 -8.77
CA LEU A 36 10.59 -1.08 -10.01
C LEU A 36 11.87 -0.34 -10.34
N PHE A 37 12.92 -0.37 -9.51
CA PHE A 37 14.19 0.27 -9.88
C PHE A 37 14.72 -0.31 -11.20
N GLY A 38 14.56 0.43 -12.30
CA GLY A 38 14.88 0.02 -13.68
C GLY A 38 13.70 -0.19 -14.63
N VAL A 39 12.45 0.01 -14.18
CA VAL A 39 11.25 0.00 -15.05
C VAL A 39 10.70 1.42 -15.12
N GLU A 40 10.81 2.06 -16.29
CA GLU A 40 10.06 3.30 -16.55
C GLU A 40 8.58 2.94 -16.72
N GLU A 41 7.80 2.98 -15.65
CA GLU A 41 6.35 2.90 -15.77
C GLU A 41 5.85 4.12 -16.55
N SER A 42 5.32 3.86 -17.74
CA SER A 42 4.89 4.91 -18.66
C SER A 42 3.37 5.01 -18.76
N GLY A 43 2.88 6.23 -18.95
CA GLY A 43 1.48 6.50 -19.21
C GLY A 43 0.64 6.77 -17.96
N ARG A 44 -0.59 7.23 -18.21
CA ARG A 44 -1.53 7.60 -17.15
C ARG A 44 -2.42 6.42 -16.84
N LEU A 45 -2.36 5.94 -15.59
CA LEU A 45 -3.24 4.88 -15.12
C LEU A 45 -4.70 5.36 -15.24
N LYS A 46 -5.55 4.54 -15.83
CA LYS A 46 -6.98 4.80 -15.99
C LYS A 46 -7.77 4.03 -14.94
N LYS A 47 -7.43 2.75 -14.74
CA LYS A 47 -8.17 1.86 -13.85
C LYS A 47 -7.28 0.79 -13.25
N GLU A 48 -7.49 0.49 -11.99
CA GLU A 48 -6.95 -0.68 -11.29
C GLU A 48 -8.13 -1.61 -10.95
N LEU A 49 -8.03 -2.88 -11.30
CA LEU A 49 -9.10 -3.88 -11.16
C LEU A 49 -8.64 -4.95 -10.19
N HIS A 50 -9.46 -5.26 -9.19
CA HIS A 50 -9.12 -6.19 -8.12
C HIS A 50 -9.92 -7.48 -8.26
N TYR A 51 -9.20 -8.59 -8.16
CA TYR A 51 -9.71 -9.95 -8.30
C TYR A 51 -9.31 -10.78 -7.08
N SER A 52 -10.12 -11.80 -6.76
CA SER A 52 -9.85 -12.75 -5.68
C SER A 52 -8.80 -13.81 -6.03
N GLY A 53 -8.29 -13.81 -7.27
CA GLY A 53 -7.28 -14.73 -7.77
C GLY A 53 -6.90 -14.43 -9.22
N THR A 54 -5.86 -15.10 -9.72
CA THR A 54 -5.34 -14.88 -11.08
C THR A 54 -6.27 -15.40 -12.18
N GLU A 55 -7.00 -16.47 -11.92
CA GLU A 55 -7.93 -17.10 -12.87
C GLU A 55 -9.34 -16.46 -12.84
N ASP A 56 -9.56 -15.49 -11.94
CA ASP A 56 -10.86 -14.86 -11.82
C ASP A 56 -11.14 -13.93 -13.00
N GLU A 57 -12.36 -14.05 -13.53
CA GLU A 57 -12.90 -13.18 -14.58
C GLU A 57 -13.80 -12.08 -14.01
N THR A 58 -14.27 -12.24 -12.76
CA THR A 58 -15.17 -11.30 -12.11
C THR A 58 -14.39 -10.30 -11.26
N VAL A 59 -14.56 -9.01 -11.55
CA VAL A 59 -13.96 -7.93 -10.78
C VAL A 59 -14.70 -7.82 -9.44
N ASN A 60 -13.98 -7.86 -8.32
CA ASN A 60 -14.55 -7.63 -7.00
C ASN A 60 -14.67 -6.14 -6.72
N THR A 61 -13.58 -5.41 -6.93
CA THR A 61 -13.48 -3.97 -6.64
C THR A 61 -12.62 -3.32 -7.72
N ASP A 62 -12.77 -2.01 -7.91
CA ASP A 62 -11.89 -1.25 -8.81
C ASP A 62 -11.63 0.16 -8.32
N ILE A 63 -10.55 0.75 -8.83
CA ILE A 63 -10.21 2.16 -8.64
C ILE A 63 -10.11 2.82 -10.01
N GLU A 64 -10.93 3.83 -10.27
CA GLU A 64 -10.84 4.68 -11.46
C GLU A 64 -10.08 5.98 -11.18
N PHE A 65 -9.19 6.37 -12.09
CA PHE A 65 -8.34 7.55 -11.99
C PHE A 65 -8.74 8.57 -13.06
N ILE A 66 -9.14 9.76 -12.63
CA ILE A 66 -9.70 10.80 -13.51
C ILE A 66 -8.78 12.02 -13.52
N TYR A 67 -8.41 12.47 -14.72
CA TYR A 67 -7.46 13.56 -14.93
C TYR A 67 -8.08 14.75 -15.65
N ILE A 68 -7.60 15.95 -15.33
CA ILE A 68 -7.82 17.18 -16.11
C ILE A 68 -6.46 17.86 -16.29
N ASN A 69 -6.08 18.17 -17.53
CA ASN A 69 -4.80 18.81 -17.86
C ASN A 69 -3.60 18.13 -17.15
N ASP A 70 -3.53 16.81 -17.28
CA ASP A 70 -2.50 15.94 -16.68
C ASP A 70 -2.45 15.89 -15.15
N LYS A 71 -3.37 16.55 -14.45
CA LYS A 71 -3.51 16.45 -12.99
C LYS A 71 -4.58 15.45 -12.62
N LEU A 72 -4.27 14.53 -11.72
CA LEU A 72 -5.24 13.63 -11.11
C LEU A 72 -6.21 14.46 -10.27
N ILE A 73 -7.48 14.52 -10.63
CA ILE A 73 -8.48 15.29 -9.89
C ILE A 73 -9.37 14.42 -9.01
N LYS A 74 -9.52 13.13 -9.34
CA LYS A 74 -10.34 12.18 -8.59
C LYS A 74 -9.82 10.75 -8.67
N LYS A 75 -10.00 10.02 -7.56
CA LYS A 75 -9.98 8.56 -7.51
C LYS A 75 -11.36 8.07 -7.07
N VAL A 76 -11.89 7.02 -7.69
CA VAL A 76 -13.20 6.45 -7.35
C VAL A 76 -13.04 4.96 -7.10
N TYR A 77 -13.30 4.51 -5.88
CA TYR A 77 -13.30 3.10 -5.53
C TYR A 77 -14.72 2.53 -5.60
N THR A 78 -14.91 1.50 -6.41
CA THR A 78 -16.21 0.82 -6.60
C THR A 78 -16.13 -0.63 -6.13
N ASP A 79 -17.12 -1.06 -5.34
CA ASP A 79 -17.31 -2.46 -4.95
C ASP A 79 -18.41 -3.10 -5.80
N HIS A 80 -18.11 -4.27 -6.37
CA HIS A 80 -18.97 -5.06 -7.26
C HIS A 80 -19.42 -6.38 -6.63
N ARG A 81 -19.05 -6.68 -5.38
CA ARG A 81 -19.37 -7.97 -4.73
C ARG A 81 -20.85 -8.11 -4.35
N TRP A 82 -21.62 -7.04 -4.52
CA TRP A 82 -23.05 -6.99 -4.23
C TRP A 82 -23.86 -6.95 -5.52
N ASN A 83 -25.17 -7.18 -5.45
CA ASN A 83 -26.04 -7.27 -6.63
C ASN A 83 -25.97 -6.05 -7.56
N GLU A 84 -25.65 -4.87 -7.03
CA GLU A 84 -25.46 -3.62 -7.79
C GLU A 84 -24.14 -2.96 -7.35
N PRO A 85 -23.26 -2.58 -8.30
CA PRO A 85 -22.02 -1.90 -7.97
C PRO A 85 -22.26 -0.58 -7.24
N PHE A 86 -21.40 -0.26 -6.28
CA PHE A 86 -21.52 1.00 -5.55
C PHE A 86 -20.17 1.62 -5.18
N ILE A 87 -20.14 2.95 -5.07
CA ILE A 87 -18.94 3.69 -4.70
C ILE A 87 -18.76 3.64 -3.18
N LEU A 88 -17.71 2.97 -2.71
CA LEU A 88 -17.36 2.89 -1.28
C LEU A 88 -16.51 4.09 -0.85
N GLN A 89 -15.58 4.51 -1.70
CA GLN A 89 -14.65 5.60 -1.44
C GLN A 89 -14.50 6.49 -2.68
N LYS A 90 -14.26 7.78 -2.45
CA LYS A 90 -13.89 8.73 -3.49
C LYS A 90 -12.87 9.70 -2.92
N ASP A 91 -11.80 9.97 -3.64
CA ASP A 91 -10.85 11.02 -3.28
C ASP A 91 -10.94 12.16 -4.28
N THR A 92 -10.87 13.41 -3.82
CA THR A 92 -10.83 14.61 -4.68
C THR A 92 -9.60 15.42 -4.39
N PHE A 93 -8.87 15.80 -5.44
CA PHE A 93 -7.57 16.45 -5.33
C PHE A 93 -7.69 17.91 -5.79
N LEU A 94 -7.22 18.83 -4.95
CA LEU A 94 -7.30 20.27 -5.16
C LEU A 94 -5.91 20.85 -5.32
N TYR A 95 -5.73 21.65 -6.37
CA TYR A 95 -4.43 22.22 -6.72
C TYR A 95 -4.50 23.74 -6.73
N ALA A 96 -3.42 24.38 -6.27
CA ALA A 96 -3.15 25.81 -6.44
C ALA A 96 -1.73 26.00 -6.96
N ASP A 97 -1.56 26.90 -7.93
CA ASP A 97 -0.25 27.23 -8.53
C ASP A 97 0.59 26.01 -8.95
N GLY A 98 -0.09 25.00 -9.51
CA GLY A 98 0.58 23.77 -9.95
C GLY A 98 0.74 22.70 -8.87
N LYS A 99 0.64 23.04 -7.59
CA LYS A 99 0.89 22.14 -6.46
C LYS A 99 -0.41 21.59 -5.87
N LEU A 100 -0.36 20.36 -5.37
CA LEU A 100 -1.46 19.76 -4.61
C LEU A 100 -1.53 20.46 -3.26
N ILE A 101 -2.68 20.99 -2.89
CA ILE A 101 -2.85 21.70 -1.61
C ILE A 101 -3.78 20.96 -0.66
N GLN A 102 -4.69 20.15 -1.20
CA GLN A 102 -5.65 19.41 -0.40
C GLN A 102 -6.14 18.16 -1.12
N MET A 103 -6.37 17.09 -0.36
CA MET A 103 -7.17 15.94 -0.78
C MET A 103 -8.35 15.79 0.18
N LEU A 104 -9.55 15.68 -0.37
CA LEU A 104 -10.76 15.34 0.36
C LEU A 104 -11.03 13.84 0.18
N HIS A 105 -10.93 13.09 1.27
CA HIS A 105 -11.23 11.67 1.29
C HIS A 105 -12.69 11.48 1.70
N TYR A 106 -13.47 10.89 0.79
CA TYR A 106 -14.87 10.56 1.03
C TYR A 106 -15.01 9.07 1.25
N PHE A 107 -15.75 8.70 2.29
CA PHE A 107 -16.01 7.31 2.63
C PHE A 107 -17.50 7.09 2.89
N ARG A 108 -18.03 5.95 2.45
CA ARG A 108 -19.40 5.53 2.73
C ARG A 108 -19.40 4.67 3.99
N ARG A 109 -20.15 5.11 5.00
CA ARG A 109 -20.37 4.36 6.25
C ARG A 109 -21.76 3.75 6.27
N GLY A 110 -21.88 2.52 6.77
CA GLY A 110 -23.17 1.83 6.91
C GLY A 110 -23.65 1.16 5.63
N GLU A 111 -24.87 1.47 5.21
CA GLU A 111 -25.54 0.78 4.09
C GLU A 111 -25.07 1.28 2.71
N VAL A 112 -25.26 0.45 1.68
CA VAL A 112 -24.92 0.77 0.28
C VAL A 112 -25.66 2.00 -0.28
N SER A 113 -26.79 2.36 0.31
CA SER A 113 -27.61 3.54 -0.02
C SER A 113 -27.12 4.83 0.63
N SER A 114 -26.20 4.73 1.60
CA SER A 114 -25.74 5.88 2.39
C SER A 114 -24.94 6.86 1.52
N PRO A 115 -25.03 8.18 1.77
CA PRO A 115 -24.23 9.14 1.06
C PRO A 115 -22.73 8.94 1.36
N LEU A 116 -21.89 9.35 0.41
CA LEU A 116 -20.47 9.53 0.65
C LEU A 116 -20.30 10.80 1.50
N ILE A 117 -19.63 10.67 2.64
CA ILE A 117 -19.31 11.79 3.52
C ILE A 117 -17.81 12.04 3.48
N VAL A 118 -17.38 13.29 3.66
CA VAL A 118 -15.96 13.58 3.89
C VAL A 118 -15.61 12.97 5.24
N SER A 119 -14.67 12.02 5.26
CA SER A 119 -14.17 11.42 6.49
C SER A 119 -12.89 12.10 6.94
N GLU A 120 -12.02 12.45 5.99
CA GLU A 120 -10.70 13.02 6.27
C GLU A 120 -10.35 14.10 5.25
N ILE A 121 -9.64 15.11 5.75
CA ILE A 121 -9.06 16.19 4.95
C ILE A 121 -7.55 16.15 5.10
N TYR A 122 -6.86 15.99 3.98
CA TYR A 122 -5.41 15.97 3.90
C TYR A 122 -4.96 17.34 3.38
N THR A 123 -4.19 18.07 4.16
CA THR A 123 -3.65 19.38 3.78
C THR A 123 -2.16 19.25 3.46
N TYR A 124 -1.76 19.77 2.29
CA TYR A 124 -0.39 19.67 1.80
C TYR A 124 0.31 21.01 1.89
N SER A 125 1.53 21.01 2.43
CA SER A 125 2.41 22.18 2.44
C SER A 125 3.83 21.80 2.04
N TYR A 126 4.60 22.80 1.59
CA TYR A 126 5.91 22.60 0.97
C TYR A 126 6.99 23.52 1.59
N PRO A 127 7.41 23.27 2.84
CA PRO A 127 8.42 24.08 3.50
C PRO A 127 9.82 23.80 2.90
N GLY A 128 10.28 24.69 2.02
CA GLY A 128 11.53 24.52 1.27
C GLY A 128 11.37 23.45 0.19
N GLU A 129 12.25 22.45 0.20
CA GLU A 129 12.20 21.27 -0.70
C GLU A 129 11.34 20.13 -0.14
N ASN A 130 10.88 20.25 1.11
CA ASN A 130 10.18 19.18 1.82
C ASN A 130 8.68 19.21 1.56
N THR A 131 8.02 18.08 1.80
CA THR A 131 6.56 17.97 1.77
C THR A 131 6.05 17.64 3.18
N MET A 132 4.99 18.31 3.60
CA MET A 132 4.27 18.03 4.83
C MET A 132 2.80 17.79 4.51
N ILE A 133 2.23 16.76 5.12
CA ILE A 133 0.82 16.38 5.00
C ILE A 133 0.24 16.38 6.41
N GLU A 134 -0.87 17.06 6.62
CA GLU A 134 -1.64 17.02 7.87
C GLU A 134 -3.01 16.42 7.58
N VAL A 135 -3.42 15.44 8.37
CA VAL A 135 -4.69 14.72 8.22
C VAL A 135 -5.62 15.10 9.36
N VAL A 136 -6.74 15.71 9.03
CA VAL A 136 -7.78 16.07 9.98
C VAL A 136 -8.99 15.18 9.76
N ARG A 137 -9.47 14.54 10.83
CA ARG A 137 -10.76 13.84 10.80
C ARG A 137 -11.88 14.85 10.79
N GLU A 138 -12.73 14.79 9.76
CA GLU A 138 -13.79 15.80 9.58
C GLU A 138 -14.80 15.79 10.73
N GLU A 139 -15.12 14.62 11.27
CA GLU A 139 -16.12 14.47 12.34
C GLU A 139 -15.71 15.14 13.65
N THR A 140 -14.41 15.14 13.98
CA THR A 140 -13.89 15.70 15.23
C THR A 140 -13.24 17.06 15.04
N GLY A 141 -12.78 17.37 13.83
CA GLY A 141 -11.92 18.52 13.55
C GLY A 141 -10.52 18.39 14.18
N GLU A 142 -10.17 17.20 14.67
CA GLU A 142 -8.90 16.94 15.32
C GLU A 142 -7.86 16.45 14.31
N LEU A 143 -6.61 16.86 14.51
CA LEU A 143 -5.46 16.30 13.81
C LEU A 143 -5.33 14.83 14.20
N ASP A 144 -5.46 13.95 13.21
CA ASP A 144 -5.38 12.50 13.38
C ASP A 144 -3.97 11.97 13.12
N ASP A 145 -3.35 12.46 12.04
CA ASP A 145 -2.02 12.08 11.61
C ASP A 145 -1.32 13.25 10.91
N SER A 146 0.01 13.22 10.87
CA SER A 146 0.82 14.10 10.05
C SER A 146 2.04 13.37 9.52
N VAL A 147 2.39 13.65 8.27
CA VAL A 147 3.52 13.03 7.58
C VAL A 147 4.44 14.09 7.01
N LYS A 148 5.73 13.99 7.33
CA LYS A 148 6.78 14.87 6.80
C LYS A 148 7.76 14.06 5.95
N TYR A 149 7.86 14.42 4.68
CA TYR A 149 8.85 13.89 3.74
C TYR A 149 10.00 14.89 3.60
N ILE A 150 11.22 14.44 3.90
CA ILE A 150 12.44 15.24 3.89
C ILE A 150 13.34 14.81 2.75
N TYR A 151 13.77 15.76 1.94
CA TYR A 151 14.56 15.50 0.73
C TYR A 151 15.97 16.09 0.82
N SER A 152 16.89 15.48 0.06
CA SER A 152 18.18 16.05 -0.30
C SER A 152 18.28 16.08 -1.83
N GLY A 153 17.96 17.23 -2.44
CA GLY A 153 17.73 17.28 -3.89
C GLY A 153 16.47 16.49 -4.24
N ASP A 154 16.57 15.59 -5.22
CA ASP A 154 15.42 14.78 -5.66
C ASP A 154 15.24 13.47 -4.85
N LEU A 155 16.11 13.20 -3.88
CA LEU A 155 16.10 11.95 -3.10
C LEU A 155 15.38 12.14 -1.75
N LEU A 156 14.39 11.30 -1.47
CA LEU A 156 13.74 11.23 -0.15
C LEU A 156 14.70 10.60 0.84
N ILE A 157 15.14 11.34 1.86
CA ILE A 157 16.12 10.84 2.85
C ILE A 157 15.49 10.47 4.20
N GLU A 158 14.29 10.95 4.48
CA GLU A 158 13.58 10.64 5.71
C GLU A 158 12.08 10.87 5.55
N GLU A 159 11.26 9.98 6.10
CA GLU A 159 9.83 10.20 6.35
C GLU A 159 9.56 10.13 7.85
N ARG A 160 8.68 11.02 8.34
CA ARG A 160 8.22 11.02 9.73
C ARG A 160 6.72 11.08 9.77
N HIS A 161 6.12 10.14 10.47
CA HIS A 161 4.71 10.05 10.76
C HIS A 161 4.51 10.39 12.24
N ASN A 162 3.45 11.15 12.54
CA ASN A 162 3.13 11.51 13.90
C ASN A 162 1.61 11.48 14.08
N ASN A 163 1.18 10.54 14.93
CA ASN A 163 -0.21 10.35 15.27
C ASN A 163 -0.36 10.00 16.77
N HIS A 164 -1.56 9.60 17.19
CA HIS A 164 -1.85 9.26 18.58
C HIS A 164 -1.04 8.07 19.15
N LEU A 165 -0.40 7.26 18.30
CA LEU A 165 0.48 6.15 18.71
C LEU A 165 1.93 6.60 18.91
N GLY A 166 2.29 7.80 18.46
CA GLY A 166 3.63 8.38 18.59
C GLY A 166 4.26 8.75 17.25
N GLU A 167 5.57 8.99 17.29
CA GLU A 167 6.39 9.26 16.09
C GLU A 167 6.99 7.96 15.56
N TRP A 168 6.83 7.71 14.27
CA TRP A 168 7.44 6.59 13.55
C TRP A 168 7.83 7.03 12.14
N GLY A 169 8.55 6.20 11.40
CA GLY A 169 8.95 6.50 10.03
C GLY A 169 10.28 5.86 9.68
N SER A 170 10.85 6.30 8.57
CA SER A 170 12.01 5.67 7.94
C SER A 170 13.07 6.68 7.53
N LYS A 171 14.33 6.26 7.57
CA LYS A 171 15.48 6.95 6.98
C LYS A 171 15.99 6.17 5.79
N TYR A 172 16.48 6.89 4.80
CA TYR A 172 16.93 6.34 3.53
C TYR A 172 18.34 6.81 3.20
N GLU A 173 19.19 5.86 2.82
CA GLU A 173 20.56 6.10 2.39
C GLU A 173 20.79 5.55 0.99
N TYR A 174 21.39 6.38 0.14
CA TYR A 174 21.62 6.08 -1.26
C TYR A 174 23.12 5.85 -1.54
N ASN A 175 23.42 4.97 -2.49
CA ASN A 175 24.78 4.80 -2.98
C ASN A 175 25.18 5.95 -3.93
N ALA A 176 26.44 5.94 -4.40
CA ALA A 176 26.97 6.95 -5.32
C ALA A 176 26.22 7.05 -6.65
N ASP A 177 25.48 6.01 -7.04
CA ASP A 177 24.66 5.96 -8.25
C ASP A 177 23.20 6.41 -8.00
N GLY A 178 22.89 6.91 -6.80
CA GLY A 178 21.55 7.38 -6.43
C GLY A 178 20.54 6.27 -6.14
N LYS A 179 21.00 5.05 -5.86
CA LYS A 179 20.11 3.90 -5.57
C LYS A 179 19.93 3.72 -4.08
N LEU A 180 18.72 3.38 -3.66
CA LEU A 180 18.40 3.14 -2.25
C LEU A 180 19.16 1.91 -1.76
N TYR A 181 20.30 2.14 -1.11
CA TYR A 181 21.18 1.08 -0.64
C TYR A 181 20.74 0.56 0.72
N LYS A 182 20.17 1.44 1.55
CA LYS A 182 19.85 1.12 2.94
C LYS A 182 18.66 1.94 3.42
N SER A 183 17.75 1.32 4.16
CA SER A 183 16.72 2.01 4.91
C SER A 183 16.68 1.51 6.34
N SER A 184 16.33 2.38 7.28
CA SER A 184 16.08 2.01 8.68
C SER A 184 14.85 2.71 9.20
N ASP A 185 14.26 2.21 10.27
CA ASP A 185 13.34 3.02 11.08
C ASP A 185 14.06 4.25 11.69
N LEU A 186 13.29 5.18 12.24
CA LEU A 186 13.83 6.41 12.82
C LEU A 186 14.79 6.16 13.99
N ASP A 187 14.55 5.13 14.80
CA ASP A 187 15.38 4.76 15.94
C ASP A 187 16.56 3.83 15.57
N GLY A 188 16.63 3.41 14.30
CA GLY A 188 17.75 2.67 13.72
C GLY A 188 17.82 1.21 14.15
N ARG A 189 16.72 0.67 14.68
CA ARG A 189 16.60 -0.70 15.16
C ARG A 189 16.35 -1.65 14.00
N ASN A 190 15.32 -1.41 13.20
CA ASN A 190 15.07 -2.25 12.04
C ASN A 190 15.81 -1.70 10.83
N LEU A 191 16.56 -2.59 10.19
CA LEU A 191 17.39 -2.22 9.05
C LEU A 191 17.09 -3.08 7.84
N THR A 192 16.96 -2.45 6.67
CA THR A 192 16.94 -3.12 5.38
C THR A 192 18.16 -2.69 4.56
N ILE A 193 18.89 -3.67 4.02
CA ILE A 193 20.00 -3.45 3.08
C ILE A 193 19.63 -4.03 1.72
N ASN A 194 19.87 -3.24 0.66
CA ASN A 194 19.60 -3.62 -0.72
C ASN A 194 20.88 -3.91 -1.48
N TYR A 195 20.81 -4.93 -2.32
CA TYR A 195 21.90 -5.34 -3.19
C TYR A 195 21.43 -5.32 -4.64
N PHE A 196 22.23 -4.68 -5.49
CA PHE A 196 21.94 -4.50 -6.90
C PHE A 196 22.85 -5.39 -7.76
N ASP A 197 22.36 -5.81 -8.93
CA ASP A 197 23.18 -6.51 -9.92
C ASP A 197 24.09 -5.55 -10.72
N GLU A 198 24.89 -6.09 -11.63
CA GLU A 198 25.81 -5.32 -12.48
C GLU A 198 25.11 -4.33 -13.43
N ASN A 199 23.85 -4.61 -13.76
CA ASN A 199 23.00 -3.71 -14.55
C ASN A 199 22.30 -2.68 -13.67
N GLY A 200 22.49 -2.79 -12.35
CA GLY A 200 22.01 -1.83 -11.40
C GLY A 200 20.60 -2.07 -10.90
N LEU A 201 20.04 -3.25 -11.12
CA LEU A 201 18.68 -3.63 -10.72
C LEU A 201 18.68 -4.30 -9.36
N LEU A 202 17.59 -4.15 -8.60
CA LEU A 202 17.47 -4.77 -7.28
C LEU A 202 17.49 -6.30 -7.40
N LYS A 203 18.48 -6.93 -6.80
CA LYS A 203 18.70 -8.38 -6.83
C LYS A 203 18.22 -9.07 -5.56
N SER A 204 18.48 -8.44 -4.42
CA SER A 204 18.06 -8.97 -3.12
C SER A 204 18.02 -7.87 -2.07
N SER A 205 17.23 -8.11 -1.03
CA SER A 205 17.17 -7.27 0.16
C SER A 205 17.31 -8.14 1.41
N ALA A 206 17.89 -7.60 2.47
CA ALA A 206 18.02 -8.27 3.76
C ALA A 206 17.47 -7.37 4.86
N SER A 207 16.50 -7.86 5.62
CA SER A 207 16.08 -7.26 6.88
C SER A 207 16.93 -7.82 7.99
N ILE A 208 17.54 -6.93 8.77
CA ILE A 208 18.53 -7.21 9.80
C ILE A 208 17.97 -6.74 11.14
N ASP A 209 18.25 -7.50 12.19
CA ASP A 209 17.85 -7.18 13.55
C ASP A 209 18.53 -5.94 14.13
N ASN A 210 18.04 -5.54 15.31
CA ASN A 210 18.43 -4.35 16.05
C ASN A 210 19.91 -4.25 16.39
N ASP A 211 20.64 -5.38 16.40
CA ASP A 211 22.08 -5.39 16.66
C ASP A 211 22.91 -5.27 15.37
N GLY A 212 22.27 -5.34 14.19
CA GLY A 212 22.93 -5.35 12.89
C GLY A 212 23.66 -6.66 12.60
N ILE A 213 23.38 -7.72 13.36
CA ILE A 213 24.17 -8.96 13.35
C ILE A 213 23.42 -10.07 12.62
N ASN A 214 22.11 -10.20 12.83
CA ASN A 214 21.35 -11.33 12.29
C ASN A 214 20.42 -10.90 11.17
N VAL A 215 20.52 -11.57 10.03
CA VAL A 215 19.51 -11.48 8.98
C VAL A 215 18.26 -12.21 9.45
N LEU A 216 17.15 -11.48 9.53
CA LEU A 216 15.85 -12.00 9.93
C LEU A 216 15.08 -12.50 8.71
N ILE A 217 15.09 -11.70 7.65
CA ILE A 217 14.38 -12.00 6.40
C ILE A 217 15.31 -11.72 5.23
N ALA A 218 15.43 -12.69 4.33
CA ALA A 218 16.09 -12.51 3.05
C ALA A 218 15.05 -12.48 1.93
N ILE A 219 15.13 -11.47 1.09
CA ILE A 219 14.27 -11.28 -0.08
C ILE A 219 15.14 -11.43 -1.33
N SER A 220 14.69 -12.23 -2.28
CA SER A 220 15.33 -12.37 -3.58
C SER A 220 14.35 -12.08 -4.70
N TYR A 221 14.86 -11.51 -5.79
CA TYR A 221 14.06 -11.14 -6.94
C TYR A 221 14.51 -11.94 -8.15
N GLU A 222 13.56 -12.57 -8.83
CA GLU A 222 13.78 -13.23 -10.11
C GLU A 222 13.17 -12.42 -11.24
N ARG A 223 13.83 -12.46 -12.39
CA ARG A 223 13.43 -11.71 -13.57
C ARG A 223 13.33 -12.62 -14.78
N GLU A 224 12.27 -12.44 -15.55
CA GLU A 224 12.07 -13.07 -16.84
C GLU A 224 11.70 -12.00 -17.87
N THR A 225 12.43 -11.95 -18.99
CA THR A 225 12.17 -10.99 -20.09
C THR A 225 11.95 -11.74 -21.38
N LYS A 226 10.86 -11.40 -22.09
CA LYS A 226 10.50 -12.00 -23.38
C LYS A 226 9.89 -10.94 -24.30
N GLY A 227 10.69 -10.41 -25.22
CA GLY A 227 10.29 -9.24 -26.02
C GLY A 227 10.02 -8.04 -25.10
N ASP A 228 8.90 -7.36 -25.30
CA ASP A 228 8.50 -6.19 -24.50
C ASP A 228 7.81 -6.54 -23.18
N ARG A 229 7.79 -7.82 -22.82
CA ARG A 229 7.23 -8.33 -21.56
C ARG A 229 8.34 -8.56 -20.53
N LEU A 230 8.12 -8.04 -19.32
CA LEU A 230 8.97 -8.24 -18.15
C LEU A 230 8.12 -8.83 -17.01
N VAL A 231 8.59 -9.91 -16.40
CA VAL A 231 8.00 -10.49 -15.19
C VAL A 231 9.03 -10.43 -14.07
N LEU A 232 8.64 -9.84 -12.95
CA LEU A 232 9.43 -9.76 -11.71
C LEU A 232 8.74 -10.60 -10.64
N ARG A 233 9.49 -11.49 -9.99
CA ARG A 233 8.98 -12.37 -8.92
C ARG A 233 9.74 -12.10 -7.63
N LYS A 234 9.02 -11.93 -6.54
CA LYS A 234 9.55 -11.68 -5.19
C LYS A 234 9.45 -12.95 -4.37
N TYR A 235 10.58 -13.42 -3.87
CA TYR A 235 10.68 -14.57 -2.98
C TYR A 235 11.16 -14.13 -1.60
N ILE A 236 10.49 -14.60 -0.55
CA ILE A 236 10.86 -14.32 0.83
C ILE A 236 11.30 -15.61 1.51
N LYS A 237 12.44 -15.53 2.20
CA LYS A 237 12.94 -16.54 3.12
C LYS A 237 13.01 -15.94 4.52
N ASP A 238 12.11 -16.38 5.40
CA ASP A 238 12.16 -16.01 6.82
C ASP A 238 13.08 -16.97 7.56
N ILE A 239 14.21 -16.44 8.01
CA ILE A 239 15.28 -17.19 8.66
C ILE A 239 14.88 -17.55 10.10
N ARG A 240 14.01 -16.76 10.74
CA ARG A 240 13.59 -16.96 12.14
C ARG A 240 12.77 -18.24 12.32
N VAL A 241 11.98 -18.58 11.31
CA VAL A 241 11.13 -19.78 11.30
C VAL A 241 11.74 -20.93 10.51
N ASN A 242 13.05 -20.88 10.21
CA ASN A 242 13.78 -21.92 9.47
C ASN A 242 13.08 -22.37 8.20
N THR A 243 12.54 -21.44 7.41
CA THR A 243 12.01 -21.78 6.08
C THR A 243 13.13 -22.42 5.24
N VAL A 244 12.89 -23.64 4.77
CA VAL A 244 13.91 -24.40 4.02
C VAL A 244 14.13 -23.74 2.65
N GLU A 245 13.04 -23.42 1.96
CA GLU A 245 13.04 -22.82 0.62
C GLU A 245 12.38 -21.43 0.63
N PRO A 246 12.86 -20.48 -0.20
CA PRO A 246 12.19 -19.21 -0.42
C PRO A 246 10.77 -19.40 -0.95
N ILE A 247 9.82 -18.61 -0.43
CA ILE A 247 8.40 -18.68 -0.80
C ILE A 247 8.09 -17.52 -1.73
N LEU A 248 7.44 -17.79 -2.87
CA LEU A 248 6.92 -16.76 -3.77
C LEU A 248 5.86 -15.93 -3.03
N ARG A 249 6.04 -14.61 -3.01
CA ARG A 249 5.19 -13.66 -2.27
C ARG A 249 4.57 -12.59 -3.15
N GLY A 250 5.18 -12.32 -4.30
CA GLY A 250 4.60 -11.39 -5.26
C GLY A 250 5.12 -11.61 -6.67
N GLN A 251 4.32 -11.18 -7.64
CA GLN A 251 4.70 -11.11 -9.03
C GLN A 251 4.18 -9.80 -9.63
N LYS A 252 5.03 -9.07 -10.36
CA LYS A 252 4.62 -7.93 -11.20
C LYS A 252 4.91 -8.28 -12.66
N THR A 253 3.94 -8.05 -13.53
CA THR A 253 4.04 -8.24 -14.97
C THR A 253 3.92 -6.90 -15.68
N PHE A 254 4.88 -6.59 -16.52
CA PHE A 254 4.91 -5.40 -17.36
C PHE A 254 4.83 -5.79 -18.82
N GLU A 255 4.13 -4.98 -19.60
CA GLU A 255 4.08 -5.07 -21.05
C GLU A 255 4.27 -3.67 -21.65
N ASN A 256 5.25 -3.51 -22.54
CA ASN A 256 5.59 -2.22 -23.15
C ASN A 256 5.86 -1.10 -22.11
N GLY A 257 6.55 -1.44 -21.01
CA GLY A 257 6.85 -0.49 -19.94
C GLY A 257 5.63 -0.05 -19.11
N LYS A 258 4.54 -0.82 -19.12
CA LYS A 258 3.36 -0.58 -18.28
C LYS A 258 3.13 -1.77 -17.36
N LEU A 259 2.94 -1.54 -16.06
CA LEU A 259 2.50 -2.60 -15.14
C LEU A 259 1.10 -3.01 -15.55
N VAL A 260 0.90 -4.24 -16.01
CA VAL A 260 -0.41 -4.75 -16.46
C VAL A 260 -1.06 -5.67 -15.44
N GLU A 261 -0.26 -6.33 -14.61
CA GLU A 261 -0.74 -7.23 -13.57
C GLU A 261 0.21 -7.27 -12.36
N GLN A 262 -0.36 -7.30 -11.17
CA GLN A 262 0.33 -7.59 -9.92
C GLN A 262 -0.41 -8.69 -9.17
N VAL A 263 0.33 -9.69 -8.71
CA VAL A 263 -0.19 -10.79 -7.89
C VAL A 263 0.51 -10.75 -6.55
N ILE A 264 -0.26 -10.83 -5.46
CA ILE A 264 0.23 -10.94 -4.09
C ILE A 264 -0.15 -12.31 -3.55
N TYR A 265 0.85 -13.11 -3.19
CA TYR A 265 0.71 -14.46 -2.67
C TYR A 265 0.82 -14.41 -1.15
N HIS A 266 -0.29 -14.55 -0.44
CA HIS A 266 -0.29 -14.51 1.03
C HIS A 266 -0.14 -15.92 1.62
N SER A 267 0.71 -16.11 2.63
CA SER A 267 0.86 -17.42 3.27
C SER A 267 -0.36 -17.90 4.04
N SER A 268 -1.14 -16.95 4.56
CA SER A 268 -2.21 -17.23 5.53
C SER A 268 -3.61 -17.16 4.93
N PHE A 269 -3.75 -16.75 3.66
CA PHE A 269 -5.04 -16.74 2.96
C PHE A 269 -5.07 -17.88 1.93
N ILE A 270 -6.26 -18.43 1.71
CA ILE A 270 -6.47 -19.55 0.77
C ILE A 270 -6.33 -19.09 -0.69
N SER A 271 -6.41 -17.78 -0.95
CA SER A 271 -6.38 -17.22 -2.31
C SER A 271 -5.37 -16.08 -2.45
N ASP A 272 -4.77 -16.01 -3.64
CA ASP A 272 -3.92 -14.92 -4.07
C ASP A 272 -4.75 -13.65 -4.31
N GLN A 273 -4.16 -12.46 -4.23
CA GLN A 273 -4.80 -11.22 -4.67
C GLN A 273 -4.24 -10.82 -6.02
N CYS A 274 -5.11 -10.57 -7.00
CA CYS A 274 -4.70 -10.18 -8.33
C CYS A 274 -5.23 -8.80 -8.69
N TYR A 275 -4.32 -7.95 -9.15
CA TYR A 275 -4.57 -6.57 -9.56
C TYR A 275 -4.24 -6.44 -11.04
N ARG A 276 -5.13 -5.88 -11.85
CA ARG A 276 -4.89 -5.62 -13.27
C ARG A 276 -5.08 -4.16 -13.59
N TYR A 277 -4.22 -3.62 -14.44
CA TYR A 277 -4.12 -2.19 -14.67
C TYR A 277 -4.46 -1.84 -16.12
N LYS A 278 -5.21 -0.76 -16.30
CA LYS A 278 -5.58 -0.18 -17.60
C LYS A 278 -5.07 1.25 -17.66
N TYR A 279 -4.55 1.66 -18.81
CA TYR A 279 -3.98 3.00 -19.03
C TYR A 279 -4.77 3.76 -20.12
N TYR A 280 -4.59 5.08 -20.18
CA TYR A 280 -5.02 5.91 -21.32
C TYR A 280 -4.11 5.74 -22.55
#